data_AF-A0A955DJK6-F1
#
_entry.id   AF-A0A955DJK6-F1
#
_cell.length_a   1.000
_cell.length_b   1.000
_cell.length_c   1.000
_cell.angle_alpha   90.00
_cell.angle_beta   90.00
_cell.angle_gamma   90.00
#
_symmetry.space_group_name_H-M   'P 1'
#
loop_
_entity.id
_entity.type
_entity.pdbx_description
1 polymer ?
#
loop_
_entity_poly.entity_id
_entity_poly.type
_entity_poly.pdbx_seq_one_letter_code
_entity_poly.pdbx_strand_id
1 'polypeptide(L)'
;MARRNELRDPTVLLCERCGYDLTGTPRDGKCAECGTPVGESLPGRRIGTPFQQRTDPVTFVRTMWLLARRPRGVWDAVLPERWHSGLFGFFCAVTASVFAWLGLANTAWGRPLRDPGADAAFLCMSAATCLVLTYIEMLGLRLIGRKNGWRITQEVSQAVCGHACVGWIVAGALVAVGWQLGARLPAAPLVNNTPSWMNPIVTSLQFVLPGVGFFVGMMVFETLAYIGVRKLRWANVGEETQWRSDAETE
;
A
#
# COMPACT_ATOMS: atom_id res chain seq x y z
N MET A 1 10.01 -30.30 7.11
CA MET A 1 9.90 -29.02 7.85
C MET A 1 11.23 -28.24 7.88
N ALA A 2 12.39 -28.88 8.04
CA ALA A 2 13.71 -28.22 8.08
C ALA A 2 13.99 -27.25 6.91
N ARG A 3 13.82 -27.69 5.64
CA ARG A 3 13.97 -26.81 4.45
C ARG A 3 13.14 -25.52 4.45
N ARG A 4 11.99 -25.49 5.14
CA ARG A 4 11.17 -24.26 5.22
C ARG A 4 11.73 -23.24 6.21
N ASN A 5 12.51 -23.67 7.18
CA ASN A 5 13.16 -22.77 8.13
C ASN A 5 14.44 -22.17 7.54
N GLU A 6 15.20 -22.94 6.76
CA GLU A 6 16.38 -22.46 6.02
C GLU A 6 16.02 -21.34 5.04
N LEU A 7 14.92 -21.48 4.28
CA LEU A 7 14.44 -20.43 3.37
C LEU A 7 14.02 -19.13 4.07
N ARG A 8 13.93 -19.09 5.40
CA ARG A 8 13.63 -17.88 6.17
C ARG A 8 14.86 -17.19 6.72
N ASP A 9 16.03 -17.82 6.64
CA ASP A 9 17.27 -17.18 7.04
C ASP A 9 17.55 -15.99 6.10
N PRO A 10 17.64 -14.75 6.63
CA PRO A 10 17.89 -13.57 5.82
C PRO A 10 19.26 -13.61 5.09
N THR A 11 20.20 -14.44 5.55
CA THR A 11 21.53 -14.58 4.94
C THR A 11 21.54 -15.40 3.65
N VAL A 12 20.56 -16.30 3.49
CA VAL A 12 20.47 -17.16 2.30
C VAL A 12 19.97 -16.34 1.12
N LEU A 13 20.78 -16.24 0.06
CA LEU A 13 20.43 -15.54 -1.16
C LEU A 13 19.40 -16.36 -1.95
N LEU A 14 18.18 -15.84 -2.12
CA LEU A 14 17.15 -16.51 -2.92
C LEU A 14 16.99 -15.87 -4.30
N CYS A 15 16.59 -16.66 -5.29
CA CYS A 15 16.09 -16.12 -6.54
C CYS A 15 14.75 -15.40 -6.30
N GLU A 16 14.69 -14.09 -6.52
CA GLU A 16 13.48 -13.30 -6.21
C GLU A 16 12.25 -13.73 -7.05
N ARG A 17 12.47 -14.40 -8.18
CA ARG A 17 11.39 -14.87 -9.08
C ARG A 17 10.74 -16.17 -8.60
N CYS A 18 11.56 -17.18 -8.31
CA CYS A 18 11.10 -18.55 -8.03
C CYS A 18 11.31 -19.01 -6.57
N GLY A 19 12.19 -18.36 -5.81
CA GLY A 19 12.53 -18.72 -4.44
C GLY A 19 13.59 -19.82 -4.30
N TYR A 20 14.29 -20.18 -5.39
CA TYR A 20 15.41 -21.14 -5.35
C TYR A 20 16.62 -20.55 -4.60
N ASP A 21 17.34 -21.39 -3.87
CA ASP A 21 18.55 -21.01 -3.14
C ASP A 21 19.72 -20.81 -4.11
N LEU A 22 20.29 -19.61 -4.12
CA LEU A 22 21.41 -19.21 -4.98
C LEU A 22 22.75 -19.24 -4.26
N THR A 23 22.81 -19.74 -3.02
CA THR A 23 24.06 -19.89 -2.27
C THR A 23 25.03 -20.78 -3.05
N GLY A 24 26.28 -20.34 -3.18
CA GLY A 24 27.31 -20.99 -3.99
C GLY A 24 27.14 -20.89 -5.51
N THR A 25 26.08 -20.23 -6.02
CA THR A 25 25.94 -19.99 -7.45
C THR A 25 26.81 -18.79 -7.87
N PRO A 26 27.60 -18.88 -8.97
CA PRO A 26 28.37 -17.74 -9.47
C PRO A 26 27.50 -16.50 -9.73
N ARG A 27 28.02 -15.30 -9.44
CA ARG A 27 27.27 -14.03 -9.56
C ARG A 27 26.82 -13.72 -10.99
N ASP A 28 27.60 -14.14 -11.98
CA ASP A 28 27.29 -14.05 -13.42
C ASP A 28 26.49 -15.25 -13.93
N GLY A 29 26.23 -16.23 -13.05
CA GLY A 29 25.45 -17.42 -13.33
C GLY A 29 23.94 -17.15 -13.45
N LYS A 30 23.21 -18.24 -13.64
CA LYS A 30 21.74 -18.25 -13.76
C LYS A 30 21.15 -19.19 -12.72
N CYS A 31 19.98 -18.84 -12.22
CA CYS A 31 19.19 -19.72 -11.36
C CYS A 31 18.88 -21.04 -12.07
N ALA A 32 19.20 -22.17 -11.43
CA ALA A 32 19.00 -23.51 -12.00
C ALA A 32 17.53 -23.84 -12.30
N GLU A 33 16.58 -23.27 -11.56
CA GLU A 33 15.14 -23.56 -11.72
C GLU A 33 14.47 -22.74 -12.82
N CYS A 34 14.76 -21.44 -12.88
CA CYS A 34 14.01 -20.51 -13.76
C CYS A 34 14.88 -19.74 -14.76
N GLY A 35 16.20 -19.95 -14.75
CA GLY A 35 17.14 -19.30 -15.66
C GLY A 35 17.37 -17.80 -15.44
N THR A 36 16.77 -17.20 -14.41
CA THR A 36 16.96 -15.77 -14.09
C THR A 36 18.42 -15.51 -13.70
N PRO A 37 19.09 -14.48 -14.25
CA PRO A 37 20.45 -14.13 -13.84
C PRO A 37 20.54 -13.87 -12.34
N VAL A 38 21.61 -14.37 -11.69
CA VAL A 38 21.81 -14.18 -10.23
C VAL A 38 21.86 -12.68 -9.88
N GLY A 39 22.48 -11.86 -10.75
CA GLY A 39 22.53 -10.41 -10.62
C GLY A 39 21.17 -9.71 -10.49
N GLU A 40 20.09 -10.29 -11.03
CA GLU A 40 18.73 -9.72 -10.87
C GLU A 40 18.11 -9.99 -9.51
N SER A 41 18.65 -10.96 -8.75
CA SER A 41 18.18 -11.31 -7.41
C SER A 41 19.06 -10.72 -6.30
N LEU A 42 20.15 -10.02 -6.64
CA LEU A 42 21.02 -9.40 -5.64
C LEU A 42 20.29 -8.26 -4.91
N PRO A 43 20.46 -8.11 -3.57
CA PRO A 43 19.82 -7.04 -2.80
C PRO A 43 20.06 -5.63 -3.37
N GLY A 44 21.29 -5.36 -3.85
CA GLY A 44 21.67 -4.07 -4.43
C GLY A 44 20.99 -3.71 -5.76
N ARG A 45 20.23 -4.63 -6.37
CA ARG A 45 19.50 -4.36 -7.62
C ARG A 45 18.37 -3.35 -7.42
N ARG A 46 17.78 -3.33 -6.21
CA ARG A 46 16.66 -2.47 -5.82
C ARG A 46 17.22 -1.14 -5.35
N ILE A 47 16.89 -0.06 -6.07
CA ILE A 47 17.40 1.29 -5.77
C ILE A 47 16.43 2.12 -4.92
N GLY A 48 15.27 1.57 -4.56
CA GLY A 48 14.21 2.28 -3.87
C GLY A 48 13.31 3.08 -4.82
N THR A 49 12.12 3.43 -4.34
CA THR A 49 11.26 4.42 -5.01
C THR A 49 11.85 5.84 -4.86
N PRO A 50 11.40 6.82 -5.67
CA PRO A 50 11.85 8.20 -5.49
C PRO A 50 11.70 8.72 -4.06
N PHE A 51 10.63 8.33 -3.36
CA PHE A 51 10.40 8.73 -1.97
C PHE A 51 11.35 8.05 -0.97
N GLN A 52 11.73 6.79 -1.24
CA GLN A 52 12.74 6.06 -0.44
C GLN A 52 14.13 6.66 -0.63
N GLN A 53 14.47 7.10 -1.84
CA GLN A 53 15.75 7.75 -2.14
C GLN A 53 15.85 9.14 -1.52
N ARG A 54 14.74 9.89 -1.48
CA ARG A 54 14.67 11.22 -0.87
C ARG A 54 13.27 11.48 -0.36
N THR A 55 13.13 11.73 0.94
CA THR A 55 11.83 11.95 1.60
C THR A 55 11.41 13.42 1.49
N ASP A 56 10.72 13.78 0.41
CA ASP A 56 10.19 15.13 0.21
C ASP A 56 8.82 15.11 -0.50
N PRO A 57 8.08 16.24 -0.51
CA PRO A 57 6.75 16.28 -1.13
C PRO A 57 6.75 15.99 -2.64
N VAL A 58 7.80 16.37 -3.37
CA VAL A 58 7.89 16.16 -4.82
C VAL A 58 8.08 14.68 -5.12
N THR A 59 8.98 14.01 -4.39
CA THR A 59 9.19 12.56 -4.54
C THR A 59 8.01 11.74 -4.03
N PHE A 60 7.27 12.24 -3.03
CA PHE A 60 6.00 11.66 -2.59
C PHE A 60 4.98 11.62 -3.74
N VAL A 61 4.68 12.78 -4.34
CA VAL A 61 3.75 12.88 -5.48
C VAL A 61 4.26 12.08 -6.69
N ARG A 62 5.57 12.12 -6.97
CA ARG A 62 6.18 11.34 -8.05
C ARG A 62 6.00 9.84 -7.84
N THR A 63 6.20 9.35 -6.62
CA THR A 63 6.04 7.93 -6.27
C THR A 63 4.57 7.50 -6.43
N MET A 64 3.62 8.31 -5.95
CA MET A 64 2.19 8.06 -6.17
C MET A 64 1.84 7.96 -7.67
N TRP A 65 2.32 8.92 -8.46
CA TRP A 65 2.08 8.94 -9.91
C TRP A 65 2.64 7.71 -10.62
N LEU A 66 3.85 7.29 -10.26
CA LEU A 66 4.47 6.09 -10.81
C LEU A 66 3.71 4.82 -10.40
N LEU A 67 3.24 4.73 -9.15
CA LEU A 67 2.42 3.61 -8.69
C LEU A 67 1.09 3.54 -9.44
N ALA A 68 0.45 4.68 -9.71
CA ALA A 68 -0.78 4.75 -10.47
C ALA A 68 -0.60 4.34 -11.94
N ARG A 69 0.50 4.75 -12.59
CA ARG A 69 0.73 4.50 -14.02
C ARG A 69 1.41 3.17 -14.34
N ARG A 70 2.38 2.75 -13.51
CA ARG A 70 3.28 1.62 -13.78
C ARG A 70 3.58 0.84 -12.50
N PRO A 71 2.56 0.30 -11.81
CA PRO A 71 2.74 -0.32 -10.49
C PRO A 71 3.80 -1.43 -10.54
N ARG A 72 3.76 -2.30 -11.55
CA ARG A 72 4.70 -3.42 -11.70
C ARG A 72 6.17 -2.97 -11.73
N GLY A 73 6.48 -1.89 -12.45
CA GLY A 73 7.85 -1.37 -12.55
C GLY A 73 8.32 -0.68 -11.27
N VAL A 74 7.41 -0.07 -10.51
CA VAL A 74 7.74 0.49 -9.19
C VAL A 74 8.11 -0.62 -8.22
N TRP A 75 7.37 -1.72 -8.19
CA TRP A 75 7.65 -2.85 -7.29
C TRP A 75 8.98 -3.56 -7.58
N ASP A 76 9.51 -3.42 -8.81
CA ASP A 76 10.85 -3.91 -9.14
C ASP A 76 11.96 -3.01 -8.54
N ALA A 77 11.63 -1.76 -8.21
CA ALA A 77 12.56 -0.80 -7.60
C ALA A 77 12.41 -0.68 -6.07
N VAL A 78 11.23 -0.95 -5.51
CA VAL A 78 10.95 -0.81 -4.06
C VAL A 78 11.97 -1.57 -3.22
N LEU A 79 12.54 -0.86 -2.24
CA LEU A 79 13.40 -1.44 -1.22
C LEU A 79 12.55 -1.99 -0.06
N PRO A 80 12.77 -3.23 0.39
CA PRO A 80 12.13 -3.77 1.59
C PRO A 80 12.77 -3.16 2.86
N GLU A 81 12.44 -1.90 3.12
CA GLU A 81 12.88 -1.15 4.30
C GLU A 81 11.70 -0.68 5.15
N ARG A 82 11.92 -0.58 6.47
CA ARG A 82 10.88 -0.25 7.43
C ARG A 82 10.52 1.24 7.43
N TRP A 83 11.52 2.11 7.61
CA TRP A 83 11.30 3.52 7.96
C TRP A 83 10.60 4.32 6.86
N HIS A 84 11.21 4.45 5.69
CA HIS A 84 10.66 5.27 4.60
C HIS A 84 9.33 4.75 4.07
N SER A 85 9.16 3.43 4.00
CA SER A 85 7.88 2.81 3.61
C SER A 85 6.76 3.09 4.61
N GLY A 86 7.06 3.05 5.91
CA GLY A 86 6.11 3.43 6.96
C GLY A 86 5.72 4.90 6.88
N LEU A 87 6.71 5.78 6.70
CA LEU A 87 6.49 7.22 6.56
C LEU A 87 5.67 7.56 5.31
N PHE A 88 5.91 6.87 4.19
CA PHE A 88 5.11 7.01 2.97
C PHE A 88 3.64 6.62 3.23
N GLY A 89 3.43 5.48 3.90
CA GLY A 89 2.09 5.03 4.30
C GLY A 89 1.38 6.03 5.22
N PHE A 90 2.11 6.64 6.17
CA PHE A 90 1.60 7.69 7.05
C PHE A 90 1.15 8.93 6.27
N PHE A 91 1.99 9.45 5.35
CA PHE A 91 1.60 10.59 4.52
C PHE A 91 0.40 10.29 3.62
N CYS A 92 0.28 9.05 3.13
CA CYS A 92 -0.92 8.63 2.40
C CYS A 92 -2.18 8.66 3.28
N ALA A 93 -2.11 8.16 4.51
CA ALA A 93 -3.24 8.16 5.45
C ALA A 93 -3.68 9.57 5.84
N VAL A 94 -2.73 10.48 6.11
CA VAL A 94 -3.03 11.90 6.40
C VAL A 94 -3.68 12.56 5.19
N THR A 95 -3.11 12.37 3.99
CA THR A 95 -3.64 12.95 2.75
C THR A 95 -5.06 12.45 2.46
N ALA A 96 -5.32 11.15 2.62
CA ALA A 96 -6.65 10.56 2.48
C ALA A 96 -7.67 11.20 3.45
N SER A 97 -7.25 11.41 4.70
CA SER A 97 -8.09 12.01 5.74
C SER A 97 -8.45 13.46 5.43
N VAL A 98 -7.50 14.24 4.90
CA VAL A 98 -7.74 15.61 4.44
C VAL A 98 -8.77 15.64 3.31
N PHE A 99 -8.67 14.74 2.31
CA PHE A 99 -9.68 14.67 1.25
C PHE A 99 -11.07 14.33 1.80
N ALA A 100 -11.18 13.29 2.64
CA ALA A 100 -12.46 12.90 3.23
C ALA A 100 -13.08 14.05 4.04
N TRP A 101 -12.27 14.76 4.83
CA TRP A 101 -12.70 15.93 5.59
C TRP A 101 -13.18 17.07 4.67
N LEU A 102 -12.43 17.43 3.63
CA LEU A 102 -12.83 18.46 2.66
C LEU A 102 -14.18 18.13 2.01
N GLY A 103 -14.43 16.84 1.75
CA GLY A 103 -15.72 16.36 1.26
C GLY A 103 -16.86 16.62 2.24
N LEU A 104 -16.69 16.20 3.50
CA LEU A 104 -17.70 16.30 4.55
C LEU A 104 -17.95 17.76 4.97
N ALA A 105 -16.89 18.52 5.24
CA ALA A 105 -16.92 19.88 5.80
C ALA A 105 -17.66 20.89 4.90
N ASN A 106 -17.88 20.56 3.62
CA ASN A 106 -18.60 21.40 2.67
C ASN A 106 -20.09 21.01 2.50
N THR A 107 -20.57 19.99 3.21
CA THR A 107 -21.98 19.56 3.20
C THR A 107 -22.80 20.23 4.32
N ALA A 108 -24.12 20.14 4.26
CA ALA A 108 -25.01 20.60 5.33
C ALA A 108 -24.76 19.88 6.68
N TRP A 109 -24.24 18.65 6.64
CA TRP A 109 -23.88 17.87 7.83
C TRP A 109 -22.55 18.30 8.43
N GLY A 110 -21.57 18.67 7.60
CA GLY A 110 -20.25 19.08 8.07
C GLY A 110 -20.18 20.52 8.56
N ARG A 111 -21.02 21.44 8.03
CA ARG A 111 -20.99 22.86 8.42
C ARG A 111 -21.26 23.09 9.93
N PRO A 112 -22.25 22.43 10.56
CA PRO A 112 -22.47 22.57 12.00
C PRO A 112 -21.32 22.02 12.86
N LEU A 113 -20.50 21.13 12.30
CA LEU A 113 -19.36 20.48 12.97
C LEU A 113 -18.04 21.24 12.75
N ARG A 114 -18.06 22.42 12.12
CA ARG A 114 -16.85 23.24 11.92
C ARG A 114 -16.45 23.93 13.21
N ASP A 115 -15.89 23.16 14.12
CA ASP A 115 -15.04 23.67 15.19
C ASP A 115 -13.64 23.05 15.05
N PRO A 116 -12.56 23.79 15.39
CA PRO A 116 -11.19 23.29 15.22
C PRO A 116 -10.92 21.96 15.94
N GLY A 117 -11.64 21.69 17.04
CA GLY A 117 -11.51 20.46 17.81
C GLY A 117 -12.12 19.25 17.09
N ALA A 118 -13.33 19.37 16.58
CA ALA A 118 -13.99 18.33 15.79
C ALA A 118 -13.28 18.07 14.47
N ASP A 119 -12.79 19.11 13.79
CA ASP A 119 -12.00 18.96 12.56
C ASP A 119 -10.72 18.16 12.81
N ALA A 120 -9.96 18.51 13.86
CA ALA A 120 -8.77 17.79 14.25
C ALA A 120 -9.07 16.34 14.68
N ALA A 121 -10.13 16.13 15.46
CA ALA A 121 -10.56 14.80 15.89
C ALA A 121 -10.93 13.90 14.70
N PHE A 122 -11.67 14.44 13.72
CA PHE A 122 -12.03 13.71 12.50
C PHE A 122 -10.80 13.31 11.68
N LEU A 123 -9.87 14.24 11.45
CA LEU A 123 -8.63 13.99 10.71
C LEU A 123 -7.78 12.92 11.39
N CYS A 124 -7.58 13.04 12.71
CA CYS A 124 -6.81 12.07 13.49
C CYS A 124 -7.45 10.68 13.50
N MET A 125 -8.76 10.61 13.73
CA MET A 125 -9.49 9.35 13.74
C MET A 125 -9.47 8.66 12.38
N SER A 126 -9.70 9.41 11.29
CA SER A 126 -9.65 8.87 9.93
C SER A 126 -8.26 8.34 9.55
N ALA A 127 -7.21 9.08 9.92
CA ALA A 127 -5.83 8.67 9.67
C ALA A 127 -5.49 7.41 10.50
N ALA A 128 -5.89 7.39 11.77
CA ALA A 128 -5.74 6.23 12.65
C ALA A 128 -6.47 5.00 12.08
N THR A 129 -7.70 5.14 11.59
CA THR A 129 -8.43 4.05 10.92
C THR A 129 -7.65 3.50 9.73
N CYS A 130 -7.14 4.35 8.84
CA CYS A 130 -6.34 3.91 7.69
C CYS A 130 -5.08 3.16 8.13
N LEU A 131 -4.38 3.66 9.16
CA LEU A 131 -3.17 3.04 9.71
C LEU A 131 -3.48 1.68 10.36
N VAL A 132 -4.58 1.56 11.11
CA VAL A 132 -5.02 0.31 11.74
C VAL A 132 -5.37 -0.72 10.66
N LEU A 133 -6.14 -0.35 9.63
CA LEU A 133 -6.46 -1.25 8.52
C LEU A 133 -5.19 -1.70 7.78
N THR A 134 -4.27 -0.78 7.52
CA THR A 134 -2.96 -1.08 6.92
C THR A 134 -2.15 -2.06 7.80
N TYR A 135 -2.20 -1.89 9.12
CA TYR A 135 -1.54 -2.79 10.06
C TYR A 135 -2.14 -4.20 10.07
N ILE A 136 -3.46 -4.29 10.04
CA ILE A 136 -4.16 -5.58 9.90
C ILE A 136 -3.69 -6.29 8.61
N GLU A 137 -3.58 -5.56 7.50
CA GLU A 137 -3.12 -6.15 6.25
C GLU A 137 -1.66 -6.63 6.33
N MET A 138 -0.76 -5.86 6.98
CA MET A 138 0.62 -6.30 7.21
C MET A 138 0.67 -7.64 7.98
N LEU A 139 -0.21 -7.84 8.97
CA LEU A 139 -0.33 -9.11 9.67
C LEU A 139 -0.85 -10.22 8.74
N GLY A 140 -1.89 -9.94 7.96
CA GLY A 140 -2.46 -10.84 6.96
C GLY A 140 -1.43 -11.35 5.96
N LEU A 141 -0.65 -10.44 5.36
CA LEU A 141 0.41 -10.79 4.41
C LEU A 141 1.48 -11.70 5.02
N ARG A 142 1.87 -11.45 6.27
CA ARG A 142 2.85 -12.31 6.96
C ARG A 142 2.29 -13.69 7.27
N LEU A 143 1.02 -13.79 7.65
CA LEU A 143 0.35 -15.09 7.87
C LEU A 143 0.24 -15.88 6.57
N ILE A 144 -0.18 -15.24 5.48
CA ILE A 144 -0.25 -15.82 4.14
C ILE A 144 1.16 -16.26 3.69
N GLY A 145 2.17 -15.42 3.91
CA GLY A 145 3.55 -15.74 3.59
C GLY A 145 4.03 -16.99 4.34
N ARG A 146 3.77 -17.07 5.65
CA ARG A 146 4.10 -18.25 6.46
C ARG A 146 3.42 -19.53 5.95
N LYS A 147 2.14 -19.44 5.57
CA LYS A 147 1.36 -20.58 5.06
C LYS A 147 1.88 -21.07 3.70
N ASN A 148 2.26 -20.15 2.82
CA ASN A 148 2.76 -20.46 1.47
C ASN A 148 4.28 -20.69 1.40
N GLY A 149 4.99 -20.56 2.52
CA GLY A 149 6.45 -20.66 2.57
C GLY A 149 7.20 -19.47 1.99
N TRP A 150 6.52 -18.36 1.70
CA TRP A 150 7.13 -17.13 1.18
C TRP A 150 7.95 -16.41 2.26
N ARG A 151 9.02 -15.71 1.84
CA ARG A 151 9.86 -14.87 2.70
C ARG A 151 9.26 -13.45 2.81
N ILE A 152 8.07 -13.35 3.41
CA ILE A 152 7.45 -12.07 3.74
C ILE A 152 7.86 -11.67 5.16
N THR A 153 8.98 -10.95 5.25
CA THR A 153 9.46 -10.36 6.52
C THR A 153 8.59 -9.16 6.92
N GLN A 154 8.87 -8.60 8.10
CA GLN A 154 8.18 -7.39 8.55
C GLN A 154 8.46 -6.21 7.60
N GLU A 155 9.71 -6.07 7.17
CA GLU A 155 10.19 -5.04 6.26
C GLU A 155 9.51 -5.17 4.88
N VAL A 156 9.41 -6.39 4.35
CA VAL A 156 8.69 -6.65 3.10
C VAL A 156 7.20 -6.29 3.24
N SER A 157 6.53 -6.75 4.30
CA SER A 157 5.11 -6.44 4.51
C SER A 157 4.86 -4.94 4.66
N GLN A 158 5.76 -4.22 5.34
CA GLN A 158 5.67 -2.78 5.51
C GLN A 158 5.97 -2.01 4.22
N ALA A 159 6.93 -2.47 3.41
CA ALA A 159 7.18 -1.92 2.09
C ALA A 159 5.99 -2.09 1.15
N VAL A 160 5.36 -3.28 1.15
CA VAL A 160 4.14 -3.55 0.38
C VAL A 160 2.99 -2.69 0.85
N CYS A 161 2.60 -2.77 2.13
CA CYS A 161 1.43 -2.06 2.62
C CYS A 161 1.63 -0.53 2.61
N GLY A 162 2.83 -0.06 2.94
CA GLY A 162 3.17 1.36 2.92
C GLY A 162 2.95 1.98 1.54
N HIS A 163 3.44 1.35 0.48
CA HIS A 163 3.23 1.85 -0.90
C HIS A 163 1.81 1.57 -1.41
N ALA A 164 1.14 0.50 -0.96
CA ALA A 164 -0.25 0.23 -1.29
C ALA A 164 -1.21 1.30 -0.72
N CYS A 165 -0.82 2.04 0.34
CA CYS A 165 -1.61 3.14 0.93
C CYS A 165 -2.01 4.24 -0.05
N VAL A 166 -1.45 4.30 -1.27
CA VAL A 166 -1.99 5.13 -2.36
C VAL A 166 -3.48 4.86 -2.60
N GLY A 167 -3.95 3.63 -2.38
CA GLY A 167 -5.37 3.28 -2.42
C GLY A 167 -6.22 4.06 -1.41
N TRP A 168 -5.67 4.41 -0.24
CA TRP A 168 -6.37 5.25 0.74
C TRP A 168 -6.57 6.68 0.24
N ILE A 169 -5.62 7.23 -0.52
CA ILE A 169 -5.79 8.56 -1.13
C ILE A 169 -6.92 8.53 -2.15
N VAL A 170 -6.99 7.47 -2.97
CA VAL A 170 -8.11 7.25 -3.90
C VAL A 170 -9.42 7.12 -3.12
N ALA A 171 -9.44 6.36 -2.01
CA ALA A 171 -10.60 6.24 -1.13
C ALA A 171 -11.06 7.61 -0.61
N GLY A 172 -10.15 8.39 -0.02
CA GLY A 172 -10.45 9.72 0.52
C GLY A 172 -10.99 10.68 -0.54
N ALA A 173 -10.40 10.69 -1.74
CA ALA A 173 -10.86 11.51 -2.86
C ALA A 173 -12.27 11.11 -3.33
N LEU A 174 -12.53 9.80 -3.49
CA LEU A 174 -13.84 9.31 -3.91
C LEU A 174 -14.91 9.47 -2.82
N VAL A 175 -14.55 9.31 -1.55
CA VAL A 175 -15.39 9.66 -0.39
C VAL A 175 -15.78 11.13 -0.46
N ALA A 176 -14.82 12.01 -0.75
CA ALA A 176 -15.08 13.43 -0.84
C ALA A 176 -16.07 13.77 -1.96
N VAL A 177 -15.88 13.19 -3.15
CA VAL A 177 -16.82 13.31 -4.27
C VAL A 177 -18.18 12.72 -3.91
N GLY A 178 -18.21 11.56 -3.26
CA GLY A 178 -19.44 10.91 -2.81
C GLY A 178 -20.26 11.78 -1.86
N TRP A 179 -19.62 12.44 -0.90
CA TRP A 179 -20.28 13.39 0.00
C TRP A 179 -20.89 14.57 -0.78
N GLN A 180 -20.12 15.10 -1.74
CA GLN A 180 -20.51 16.26 -2.53
C GLN A 180 -21.65 15.96 -3.51
N LEU A 181 -21.66 14.77 -4.12
CA LEU A 181 -22.76 14.32 -4.98
C LEU A 181 -23.98 13.97 -4.13
N GLY A 182 -23.78 13.21 -3.06
CA GLY A 182 -24.83 12.77 -2.16
C GLY A 182 -25.55 13.90 -1.43
N ALA A 183 -24.88 15.03 -1.17
CA ALA A 183 -25.52 16.22 -0.61
C ALA A 183 -26.31 17.05 -1.65
N ARG A 184 -25.98 16.92 -2.95
CA ARG A 184 -26.63 17.69 -4.03
C ARG A 184 -27.76 16.93 -4.72
N LEU A 185 -27.67 15.60 -4.80
CA LEU A 185 -28.66 14.75 -5.49
C LEU A 185 -30.05 14.76 -4.83
N PRO A 186 -30.20 14.77 -3.50
CA PRO A 186 -31.50 14.86 -2.84
C PRO A 186 -32.14 16.27 -2.90
N ALA A 187 -31.70 17.14 -3.82
CA ALA A 187 -32.34 18.43 -4.02
C ALA A 187 -33.86 18.25 -4.15
N ALA A 188 -34.62 19.15 -3.52
CA ALA A 188 -36.08 19.06 -3.34
C ALA A 188 -36.89 18.60 -4.56
N PRO A 189 -36.53 18.93 -5.82
CA PRO A 189 -37.28 18.44 -6.98
C PRO A 189 -37.27 16.92 -7.15
N LEU A 190 -36.19 16.23 -6.78
CA LEU A 190 -36.11 14.77 -6.91
C LEU A 190 -36.93 14.08 -5.83
N VAL A 191 -36.80 14.51 -4.57
CA VAL A 191 -37.51 13.92 -3.43
C VAL A 191 -39.02 14.16 -3.53
N ASN A 192 -39.44 15.34 -3.99
CA ASN A 192 -40.87 15.68 -4.11
C ASN A 192 -41.57 14.94 -5.27
N ASN A 193 -40.81 14.47 -6.27
CA ASN A 193 -41.34 13.73 -7.41
C ASN A 193 -41.09 12.22 -7.33
N THR A 194 -40.34 11.73 -6.34
CA THR A 194 -40.17 10.29 -6.12
C THR A 194 -41.34 9.69 -5.35
N PRO A 195 -41.81 8.49 -5.72
CA PRO A 195 -42.76 7.74 -4.91
C PRO A 195 -42.28 7.63 -3.45
N SER A 196 -43.18 7.77 -2.48
CA SER A 196 -42.84 7.82 -1.05
C SER A 196 -42.03 6.61 -0.57
N TRP A 197 -42.24 5.44 -1.18
CA TRP A 197 -41.48 4.22 -0.88
C TRP A 197 -40.00 4.28 -1.29
N MET A 198 -39.62 5.18 -2.21
CA MET A 198 -38.24 5.41 -2.65
C MET A 198 -37.49 6.46 -1.80
N ASN A 199 -38.20 7.26 -0.98
CA ASN A 199 -37.59 8.32 -0.17
C ASN A 199 -36.42 7.82 0.71
N PRO A 200 -36.49 6.65 1.37
CA PRO A 200 -35.37 6.13 2.16
C PRO A 200 -34.11 5.88 1.32
N ILE A 201 -34.28 5.41 0.08
CA ILE A 201 -33.16 5.15 -0.85
C ILE A 201 -32.50 6.47 -1.25
N VAL A 202 -33.29 7.45 -1.69
CA VAL A 202 -32.78 8.75 -2.15
C VAL A 202 -32.08 9.51 -1.01
N THR A 203 -32.67 9.50 0.19
CA THR A 203 -32.08 10.15 1.38
C THR A 203 -30.84 9.44 1.90
N SER A 204 -30.69 8.14 1.64
CA SER A 204 -29.52 7.36 2.01
C SER A 204 -28.35 7.51 1.02
N LEU A 205 -28.57 8.07 -0.18
CA LEU A 205 -27.51 8.29 -1.17
C LEU A 205 -26.33 9.09 -0.62
N GLN A 206 -26.58 10.01 0.31
CA GLN A 206 -25.54 10.80 0.99
C GLN A 206 -24.54 9.96 1.78
N PHE A 207 -24.92 8.76 2.22
CA PHE A 207 -24.04 7.82 2.93
C PHE A 207 -23.55 6.69 2.02
N VAL A 208 -24.41 6.23 1.11
CA VAL A 208 -24.06 5.15 0.17
C VAL A 208 -22.94 5.58 -0.78
N LEU A 209 -23.00 6.79 -1.35
CA LEU A 209 -22.00 7.24 -2.32
C LEU A 209 -20.59 7.37 -1.72
N PRO A 210 -20.39 8.00 -0.54
CA PRO A 210 -19.10 7.94 0.15
C PRO A 210 -18.65 6.50 0.43
N GLY A 211 -19.55 5.63 0.89
CA GLY A 211 -19.24 4.23 1.17
C GLY A 211 -18.75 3.46 -0.06
N VAL A 212 -19.39 3.65 -1.22
CA VAL A 212 -18.92 3.11 -2.50
C VAL A 212 -17.54 3.66 -2.86
N GLY A 213 -17.33 4.97 -2.68
CA GLY A 213 -16.02 5.59 -2.92
C GLY A 213 -14.91 5.00 -2.06
N PHE A 214 -15.18 4.78 -0.77
CA PHE A 214 -14.26 4.10 0.15
C PHE A 214 -13.95 2.67 -0.32
N PHE A 215 -14.98 1.90 -0.68
CA PHE A 215 -14.82 0.52 -1.16
C PHE A 215 -13.97 0.44 -2.42
N VAL A 216 -14.17 1.33 -3.39
CA VAL A 216 -13.35 1.39 -4.61
C VAL A 216 -11.88 1.67 -4.27
N GLY A 217 -11.61 2.62 -3.36
CA GLY A 217 -10.24 2.91 -2.92
C GLY A 217 -9.59 1.74 -2.16
N MET A 218 -10.36 1.02 -1.34
CA MET A 218 -9.92 -0.23 -0.71
C MET A 218 -9.53 -1.28 -1.77
N MET A 219 -10.32 -1.44 -2.84
CA MET A 219 -9.97 -2.36 -3.94
C MET A 219 -8.66 -1.97 -4.65
N VAL A 220 -8.37 -0.67 -4.78
CA VAL A 220 -7.08 -0.18 -5.30
C VAL A 220 -5.94 -0.55 -4.35
N PHE A 221 -6.13 -0.37 -3.04
CA PHE A 221 -5.15 -0.76 -2.02
C PHE A 221 -4.85 -2.28 -2.12
N GLU A 222 -5.87 -3.12 -2.10
CA GLU A 222 -5.75 -4.59 -2.21
C GLU A 222 -5.04 -5.01 -3.50
N THR A 223 -5.38 -4.38 -4.63
CA THR A 223 -4.75 -4.66 -5.92
C THR A 223 -3.25 -4.34 -5.88
N LEU A 224 -2.86 -3.19 -5.31
CA LEU A 224 -1.46 -2.82 -5.17
C LEU A 224 -0.71 -3.74 -4.21
N ALA A 225 -1.33 -4.08 -3.07
CA ALA A 225 -0.77 -5.01 -2.09
C ALA A 225 -0.53 -6.39 -2.72
N TYR A 226 -1.51 -6.92 -3.46
CA TYR A 226 -1.39 -8.17 -4.20
C TYR A 226 -0.22 -8.17 -5.19
N ILE A 227 -0.10 -7.11 -6.00
CA ILE A 227 1.02 -6.98 -6.96
C ILE A 227 2.36 -6.91 -6.20
N GLY A 228 2.42 -6.12 -5.12
CA GLY A 228 3.61 -5.96 -4.28
C GLY A 228 4.06 -7.28 -3.67
N VAL A 229 3.15 -8.05 -3.07
CA VAL A 229 3.43 -9.40 -2.53
C VAL A 229 3.99 -10.31 -3.61
N ARG A 230 3.38 -10.34 -4.80
CA ARG A 230 3.84 -11.22 -5.89
C ARG A 230 5.25 -10.89 -6.36
N LYS A 231 5.65 -9.62 -6.28
CA LYS A 231 6.97 -9.12 -6.64
C LYS A 231 8.01 -9.25 -5.52
N LEU A 232 7.59 -9.12 -4.26
CA LEU A 232 8.50 -9.05 -3.11
C LEU A 232 8.48 -10.29 -2.20
N ARG A 233 7.67 -11.31 -2.48
CA ARG A 233 7.56 -12.53 -1.66
C ARG A 233 8.86 -13.29 -1.40
N TRP A 234 9.90 -13.03 -2.19
CA TRP A 234 11.24 -13.62 -2.07
C TRP A 234 12.34 -12.55 -2.06
N ALA A 235 11.96 -11.28 -1.79
CA ALA A 235 12.93 -10.19 -1.82
C ALA A 235 14.03 -10.44 -0.80
N ASN A 236 15.28 -10.25 -1.23
CA ASN A 236 16.42 -10.38 -0.34
C ASN A 236 16.59 -9.08 0.46
N VAL A 237 16.83 -9.22 1.76
CA VAL A 237 17.01 -8.11 2.70
C VAL A 237 18.45 -8.17 3.24
N GLY A 238 19.22 -7.09 3.11
CA GLY A 238 20.60 -7.03 3.64
C GLY A 238 21.54 -6.18 2.78
N GLU A 239 22.64 -5.74 3.38
CA GLU A 239 23.72 -5.07 2.65
C GLU A 239 24.52 -6.10 1.82
N GLU A 240 24.87 -5.72 0.59
CA GLU A 240 25.74 -6.52 -0.28
C GLU A 240 27.10 -6.85 0.38
N THR A 241 27.49 -6.07 1.39
CA THR A 241 28.74 -6.18 2.15
C THR A 241 28.95 -7.55 2.78
N GLN A 242 27.90 -8.20 3.30
CA GLN A 242 28.04 -9.50 3.97
C GLN A 242 28.28 -10.66 2.96
N TRP A 243 27.76 -10.55 1.73
CA TRP A 243 28.03 -11.54 0.68
C TRP A 243 29.40 -11.34 0.01
N ARG A 244 30.06 -10.19 0.20
CA ARG A 244 31.41 -9.95 -0.32
C ARG A 244 32.49 -10.61 0.52
N SER A 245 32.37 -10.57 1.84
CA SER A 245 33.40 -11.15 2.73
C SER A 245 33.58 -12.64 2.49
N ASP A 246 32.49 -13.36 2.25
CA ASP A 246 32.52 -14.82 2.18
C ASP A 246 33.11 -15.32 0.86
N ALA A 247 32.91 -14.57 -0.23
CA ALA A 247 33.44 -14.91 -1.57
C ALA A 247 34.92 -14.55 -1.75
N GLU A 248 35.48 -13.67 -0.91
CA GLU A 248 36.91 -13.31 -0.95
C GLU A 248 37.78 -14.24 -0.07
N THR A 249 37.15 -15.09 0.74
CA THR A 249 37.84 -16.04 1.64
C THR A 249 37.96 -17.48 1.12
N GLU A 250 37.42 -17.79 -0.05
CA GLU A 250 37.55 -19.10 -0.74
C GLU A 250 38.48 -19.02 -1.96
#